data_AF-A0A2P5YPI4-F1
#
_entry.id   AF-A0A2P5YPI4-F1
#
_cell.length_a   1.000
_cell.length_b   1.000
_cell.length_c   1.000
_cell.angle_alpha   90.00
_cell.angle_beta   90.00
_cell.angle_gamma   90.00
#
_symmetry.space_group_name_H-M   'P 1'
#
loop_
_entity.id
_entity.type
_entity.pdbx_description
1 polymer ?
#
loop_
_entity_poly.entity_id
_entity_poly.type
_entity_poly.pdbx_seq_one_letter_code
_entity_poly.pdbx_strand_id
1 'polypeptide(L)'
;MDNTTLEIFAFLKLTLVRLSCLPPPWFSILMQISGRIPLETDIVFVSGAGENSRVEERISNLAGVSLTNQLNKKQREFDVKFESCFQLADKLDSNSIHVGKAAIANMLGGIGYFYGQSKISIPKNSNVKSHDDFLLYWPAELYTAVPSRPFFPRGFLWDEGFHQLLIWRWDLHISLDIVGHWLDLINIDGWIPREQILGAEALSKVPAEFVLQHSSNGNPPTLFLVLRDLVNGIKKNKFTASESSEIISFLQQAFVRLEAWFQWFNTTQLGKDVGSYYWHGRDNLTIRELNPKTLSSGLDDYPRASHPTEDERHLDLRCWMLLAADCMNSVAELIWKENKPEKDYSSTSNLLSDFDTLNQMHFDHASGAYFDFGNHTEKVRLSWKENMIGNNYVNRELVREVLERPELKLVPHVGYVSLFPFMTRIIPSESWILEKQLDLISNRSILWTNYGLRSLAKTSSMYMKRNTEHDAPYWRGPIWMNMNYMILSSLRHYSLENGPYRDKARAIYEELRDNLIRNVVQNYHQTGFLWEQYDQKQGKGKGARVFTGWTSLVLLIMAEAYNEM
;
A
#
# COMPACT_ATOMS: atom_id res chain seq x y z
N MET A 1 -68.15 -6.93 -5.43
CA MET A 1 -67.55 -8.27 -5.47
C MET A 1 -66.40 -8.19 -6.46
N ASP A 2 -65.11 -8.18 -6.14
CA ASP A 2 -64.40 -8.18 -4.86
C ASP A 2 -63.12 -7.38 -5.07
N ASN A 3 -62.95 -6.31 -4.28
CA ASN A 3 -61.66 -5.69 -4.07
C ASN A 3 -60.92 -6.57 -3.07
N THR A 4 -60.15 -7.54 -3.56
CA THR A 4 -59.19 -8.27 -2.73
C THR A 4 -57.95 -7.40 -2.57
N THR A 5 -58.00 -6.49 -1.59
CA THR A 5 -56.82 -5.88 -1.00
C THR A 5 -55.96 -7.03 -0.47
N LEU A 6 -54.85 -7.33 -1.14
CA LEU A 6 -53.88 -8.29 -0.63
C LEU A 6 -53.28 -7.67 0.64
N GLU A 7 -53.69 -8.15 1.82
CA GLU A 7 -53.06 -7.80 3.09
C GLU A 7 -51.59 -8.22 3.04
N ILE A 8 -50.69 -7.24 2.91
CA ILE A 8 -49.24 -7.47 3.04
C ILE A 8 -48.94 -7.53 4.53
N PHE A 9 -48.87 -8.74 5.08
CA PHE A 9 -48.35 -8.98 6.42
C PHE A 9 -46.83 -8.74 6.44
N ALA A 10 -46.40 -7.55 6.84
CA ALA A 10 -45.03 -7.33 7.30
C ALA A 10 -44.94 -7.87 8.74
N PHE A 11 -44.22 -8.98 8.95
CA PHE A 11 -43.94 -9.46 10.29
C PHE A 11 -42.67 -8.79 10.81
N LEU A 12 -42.81 -7.92 11.80
CA LEU A 12 -41.70 -7.41 12.60
C LEU A 12 -41.49 -8.38 13.77
N LYS A 13 -40.34 -9.05 13.80
CA LYS A 13 -39.94 -9.88 14.95
C LYS A 13 -38.72 -9.25 15.60
N LEU A 14 -38.91 -8.65 16.77
CA LEU A 14 -37.82 -8.25 17.65
C LEU A 14 -37.39 -9.47 18.47
N THR A 15 -36.12 -9.86 18.39
CA THR A 15 -35.56 -10.90 19.25
C THR A 15 -34.37 -10.31 20.01
N LEU A 16 -34.51 -10.24 21.34
CA LEU A 16 -33.38 -9.90 22.21
C LEU A 16 -32.48 -11.13 22.32
N VAL A 17 -31.26 -11.04 21.79
CA VAL A 17 -30.27 -12.11 21.88
C VAL A 17 -29.19 -11.67 22.86
N ARG A 18 -29.13 -12.35 24.02
CA ARG A 18 -28.02 -12.16 24.96
C ARG A 18 -26.80 -12.90 24.41
N LEU A 19 -25.84 -12.18 23.84
CA LEU A 19 -24.52 -12.74 23.56
C LEU A 19 -23.84 -13.00 24.91
N SER A 20 -23.46 -14.26 25.17
CA SER A 20 -22.83 -14.72 26.42
C SER A 20 -21.46 -14.08 26.72
N CYS A 21 -20.97 -13.22 25.83
CA CYS A 21 -19.59 -12.72 25.79
C CYS A 21 -19.43 -11.31 26.36
N LEU A 22 -20.52 -10.58 26.66
CA LEU A 22 -20.46 -9.20 27.16
C LEU A 22 -20.98 -9.11 28.61
N PRO A 23 -20.24 -8.48 29.53
CA PRO A 23 -20.74 -8.21 30.88
C PRO A 23 -21.92 -7.21 30.80
N PRO A 24 -22.85 -7.22 31.77
CA PRO A 24 -23.92 -6.22 31.85
C PRO A 24 -23.35 -4.79 31.79
N PRO A 25 -24.04 -3.83 31.11
CA PRO A 25 -25.43 -3.88 30.67
C PRO A 25 -25.63 -4.10 29.17
N TRP A 26 -24.63 -4.60 28.44
CA TRP A 26 -24.66 -4.60 26.97
C TRP A 26 -25.51 -5.76 26.41
N PHE A 27 -26.64 -5.42 25.81
CA PHE A 27 -27.47 -6.35 25.02
C PHE A 27 -27.30 -6.01 23.53
N SER A 28 -27.06 -7.01 22.69
CA SER A 28 -27.23 -6.87 21.25
C SER A 28 -28.71 -7.08 20.91
N ILE A 29 -29.32 -6.08 20.29
CA ILE A 29 -30.71 -6.18 19.81
C ILE A 29 -30.66 -6.63 18.36
N LEU A 30 -31.27 -7.77 18.06
CA LEU A 30 -31.47 -8.24 16.70
C LEU A 30 -32.91 -7.95 16.28
N MET A 31 -33.09 -7.12 15.25
CA MET A 31 -34.38 -6.83 14.65
C MET A 31 -34.48 -7.52 13.30
N GLN A 32 -35.49 -8.38 13.12
CA GLN A 32 -35.77 -9.05 11.85
C GLN A 32 -37.03 -8.46 11.20
N ILE A 33 -36.88 -8.00 9.97
CA ILE A 33 -37.97 -7.50 9.10
C ILE A 33 -38.06 -8.45 7.91
N SER A 34 -39.25 -8.99 7.63
CA SER A 34 -39.48 -9.92 6.51
C SER A 34 -40.66 -9.43 5.64
N GLY A 35 -40.45 -9.39 4.32
CA GLY A 35 -41.46 -8.95 3.34
C GLY A 35 -41.16 -9.44 1.92
N ARG A 36 -42.09 -9.24 0.98
CA ARG A 36 -41.90 -9.57 -0.45
C ARG A 36 -41.27 -8.39 -1.19
N ILE A 37 -40.38 -8.65 -2.14
CA ILE A 37 -39.75 -7.62 -2.97
C ILE A 37 -40.72 -7.05 -4.04
N PRO A 38 -40.63 -5.76 -4.39
CA PRO A 38 -39.70 -4.76 -3.85
C PRO A 38 -40.08 -4.32 -2.42
N LEU A 39 -39.08 -4.25 -1.53
CA LEU A 39 -39.23 -3.84 -0.13
C LEU A 39 -38.19 -2.76 0.16
N GLU A 40 -38.63 -1.64 0.73
CA GLU A 40 -37.78 -0.54 1.19
C GLU A 40 -37.98 -0.37 2.70
N THR A 41 -36.92 -0.01 3.42
CA THR A 41 -36.95 0.18 4.87
C THR A 41 -35.90 1.20 5.27
N ASP A 42 -36.31 2.20 6.04
CA ASP A 42 -35.43 3.21 6.61
C ASP A 42 -35.13 2.90 8.08
N ILE A 43 -33.86 2.98 8.46
CA ILE A 43 -33.42 2.89 9.85
C ILE A 43 -32.83 4.25 10.24
N VAL A 44 -33.55 4.99 11.06
CA VAL A 44 -33.17 6.35 11.46
C VAL A 44 -32.59 6.36 12.86
N PHE A 45 -31.36 6.86 12.99
CA PHE A 45 -30.75 7.14 14.29
C PHE A 45 -30.95 8.61 14.67
N VAL A 46 -31.48 8.87 15.87
CA VAL A 46 -31.73 10.22 16.38
C VAL A 46 -31.04 10.39 17.74
N SER A 47 -30.00 11.24 17.77
CA SER A 47 -29.34 11.60 19.03
C SER A 47 -30.21 12.52 19.89
N GLY A 48 -30.21 12.34 21.22
CA GLY A 48 -30.93 13.19 22.19
C GLY A 48 -32.45 13.00 22.21
N ALA A 49 -32.94 11.79 21.86
CA ALA A 49 -34.37 11.52 21.71
C ALA A 49 -35.21 11.68 23.00
N GLY A 50 -34.57 11.72 24.18
CA GLY A 50 -35.26 11.89 25.48
C GLY A 50 -35.55 13.34 25.89
N GLU A 51 -34.99 14.34 25.20
CA GLU A 51 -34.95 15.72 25.71
C GLU A 51 -35.82 16.74 24.95
N ASN A 52 -36.44 16.38 23.80
CA ASN A 52 -37.13 17.37 22.96
C ASN A 52 -38.41 16.86 22.25
N SER A 53 -39.40 17.76 22.10
CA SER A 53 -40.68 17.55 21.40
C SER A 53 -40.60 17.43 19.86
N ARG A 54 -39.39 17.50 19.27
CA ARG A 54 -39.16 17.50 17.81
C ARG A 54 -38.65 16.17 17.24
N VAL A 55 -38.72 15.08 17.98
CA VAL A 55 -38.21 13.77 17.52
C VAL A 55 -38.94 13.31 16.26
N GLU A 56 -40.28 13.42 16.23
CA GLU A 56 -41.08 13.03 15.06
C GLU A 56 -40.73 13.84 13.81
N GLU A 57 -40.55 15.16 13.96
CA GLU A 57 -40.10 16.05 12.88
C GLU A 57 -38.70 15.67 12.36
N ARG A 58 -37.77 15.32 13.26
CA ARG A 58 -36.41 14.91 12.86
C ARG A 58 -36.43 13.57 12.13
N ILE A 59 -37.29 12.64 12.55
CA ILE A 59 -37.48 11.35 11.86
C ILE A 59 -38.08 11.58 10.48
N SER A 60 -39.15 12.37 10.37
CA SER A 60 -39.80 12.63 9.08
C SER A 60 -38.87 13.32 8.07
N ASN A 61 -37.92 14.14 8.56
CA ASN A 61 -36.88 14.75 7.74
C ASN A 61 -35.78 13.77 7.27
N LEU A 62 -35.65 12.59 7.89
CA LEU A 62 -34.62 11.58 7.59
C LEU A 62 -35.19 10.24 7.11
N ALA A 63 -36.48 10.19 6.76
CA ALA A 63 -37.15 8.99 6.23
C ALA A 63 -37.95 9.31 4.96
N GLY A 64 -38.34 8.26 4.24
CA GLY A 64 -39.21 8.28 3.06
C GLY A 64 -38.74 9.25 1.98
N VAL A 65 -39.67 10.10 1.53
CA VAL A 65 -39.43 11.07 0.46
C VAL A 65 -38.36 12.10 0.86
N SER A 66 -38.31 12.49 2.14
CA SER A 66 -37.29 13.44 2.59
C SER A 66 -35.89 12.84 2.47
N LEU A 67 -35.70 11.60 2.96
CA LEU A 67 -34.45 10.88 2.79
C LEU A 67 -34.08 10.71 1.32
N THR A 68 -35.03 10.32 0.48
CA THR A 68 -34.83 10.18 -0.97
C THR A 68 -34.33 11.48 -1.61
N ASN A 69 -34.93 12.62 -1.25
CA ASN A 69 -34.49 13.93 -1.74
C ASN A 69 -33.09 14.30 -1.23
N GLN A 70 -32.76 13.98 0.02
CA GLN A 70 -31.42 14.20 0.58
C GLN A 70 -30.37 13.31 -0.11
N LEU A 71 -30.67 12.04 -0.37
CA LEU A 71 -29.79 11.13 -1.10
C LEU A 71 -29.53 11.65 -2.52
N ASN A 72 -30.58 12.07 -3.23
CA ASN A 72 -30.45 12.68 -4.56
C ASN A 72 -29.61 13.96 -4.53
N LYS A 73 -29.76 14.80 -3.51
CA LYS A 73 -28.93 15.99 -3.31
C LYS A 73 -27.47 15.61 -3.07
N LYS A 74 -27.21 14.66 -2.17
CA LYS A 74 -25.85 14.20 -1.83
C LYS A 74 -25.16 13.53 -3.02
N GLN A 75 -25.90 12.80 -3.86
CA GLN A 75 -25.36 12.24 -5.10
C GLN A 75 -24.88 13.35 -6.06
N ARG A 76 -25.66 14.43 -6.23
CA ARG A 76 -25.24 15.58 -7.05
C ARG A 76 -24.04 16.31 -6.45
N GLU A 77 -24.02 16.51 -5.14
CA GLU A 77 -22.88 17.10 -4.44
C GLU A 77 -21.61 16.26 -4.62
N PHE A 78 -21.71 14.94 -4.53
CA PHE A 78 -20.61 14.02 -4.83
C PHE A 78 -20.12 14.18 -6.27
N ASP A 79 -21.04 14.21 -7.24
CA ASP A 79 -20.69 14.34 -8.66
C ASP A 79 -19.98 15.67 -8.96
N VAL A 80 -20.46 16.78 -8.37
CA VAL A 80 -19.83 18.10 -8.48
C VAL A 80 -18.45 18.11 -7.84
N LYS A 81 -18.30 17.55 -6.62
CA LYS A 81 -17.01 17.47 -5.93
C LYS A 81 -16.02 16.60 -6.71
N PHE A 82 -16.48 15.46 -7.26
CA PHE A 82 -15.67 14.58 -8.10
C PHE A 82 -15.09 15.32 -9.31
N GLU A 83 -15.93 16.06 -10.04
CA GLU A 83 -15.45 16.81 -11.20
C GLU A 83 -14.48 17.93 -10.78
N SER A 84 -14.77 18.63 -9.69
CA SER A 84 -13.88 19.66 -9.15
C SER A 84 -12.51 19.12 -8.75
N CYS A 85 -12.44 17.92 -8.15
CA CYS A 85 -11.20 17.31 -7.69
C CYS A 85 -10.37 16.70 -8.82
N PHE A 86 -11.01 16.08 -9.82
CA PHE A 86 -10.30 15.23 -10.78
C PHE A 86 -10.35 15.70 -12.24
N GLN A 87 -11.29 16.58 -12.60
CA GLN A 87 -11.39 17.24 -13.92
C GLN A 87 -11.25 16.24 -15.09
N LEU A 88 -12.19 15.28 -15.17
CA LEU A 88 -12.10 14.15 -16.10
C LEU A 88 -13.04 14.26 -17.29
N ALA A 89 -14.06 15.13 -17.24
CA ALA A 89 -15.13 15.17 -18.23
C ALA A 89 -14.62 15.33 -19.68
N ASP A 90 -13.56 16.12 -19.88
CA ASP A 90 -12.98 16.37 -21.20
C ASP A 90 -11.82 15.42 -21.55
N LYS A 91 -11.40 14.56 -20.62
CA LYS A 91 -10.20 13.71 -20.76
C LYS A 91 -10.52 12.25 -21.08
N LEU A 92 -11.67 11.75 -20.62
CA LEU A 92 -12.00 10.32 -20.66
C LEU A 92 -13.48 10.08 -20.93
N ASP A 93 -13.80 8.88 -21.39
CA ASP A 93 -15.17 8.46 -21.68
C ASP A 93 -15.99 8.20 -20.39
N SER A 94 -17.32 8.16 -20.53
CA SER A 94 -18.24 7.98 -19.41
C SER A 94 -18.04 6.68 -18.63
N ASN A 95 -17.58 5.60 -19.29
CA ASN A 95 -17.33 4.33 -18.60
C ASN A 95 -16.09 4.46 -17.69
N SER A 96 -15.02 5.06 -18.20
CA SER A 96 -13.82 5.36 -17.40
C SER A 96 -14.15 6.26 -16.20
N ILE A 97 -14.96 7.31 -16.39
CA ILE A 97 -15.42 8.19 -15.31
C ILE A 97 -16.23 7.42 -14.26
N HIS A 98 -17.10 6.50 -14.67
CA HIS A 98 -17.86 5.66 -13.74
C HIS A 98 -16.94 4.80 -12.85
N VAL A 99 -15.90 4.20 -13.44
CA VAL A 99 -14.90 3.43 -12.68
C VAL A 99 -14.11 4.34 -11.73
N GLY A 100 -13.76 5.56 -12.16
CA GLY A 100 -13.13 6.56 -11.30
C GLY A 100 -13.98 6.90 -10.07
N LYS A 101 -15.28 7.16 -10.25
CA LYS A 101 -16.22 7.40 -9.13
C LYS A 101 -16.29 6.20 -8.20
N ALA A 102 -16.33 4.98 -8.75
CA ALA A 102 -16.33 3.75 -7.95
C ALA A 102 -15.03 3.58 -7.15
N ALA A 103 -13.87 3.96 -7.69
CA ALA A 103 -12.58 3.87 -7.02
C ALA A 103 -12.54 4.74 -5.75
N ILE A 104 -12.87 6.03 -5.86
CA ILE A 104 -12.87 6.93 -4.69
C ILE A 104 -13.98 6.58 -3.69
N ALA A 105 -15.19 6.25 -4.16
CA ALA A 105 -16.29 5.91 -3.27
C ALA A 105 -16.00 4.67 -2.43
N ASN A 106 -15.38 3.64 -3.02
CA ASN A 106 -15.01 2.43 -2.27
C ASN A 106 -13.74 2.62 -1.43
N MET A 107 -12.78 3.46 -1.85
CA MET A 107 -11.64 3.85 -0.99
C MET A 107 -12.14 4.48 0.31
N LEU A 108 -13.01 5.50 0.20
CA LEU A 108 -13.60 6.17 1.35
C LEU A 108 -14.50 5.23 2.17
N GLY A 109 -15.30 4.40 1.50
CA GLY A 109 -16.13 3.38 2.15
C GLY A 109 -15.35 2.21 2.76
N GLY A 110 -14.03 2.14 2.54
CA GLY A 110 -13.11 1.21 3.19
C GLY A 110 -12.47 1.76 4.46
N ILE A 111 -12.63 3.06 4.75
CA ILE A 111 -12.10 3.66 5.98
C ILE A 111 -12.84 3.08 7.18
N GLY A 112 -12.08 2.59 8.15
CA GLY A 112 -12.58 1.96 9.37
C GLY A 112 -11.92 2.53 10.62
N TYR A 113 -12.55 2.26 11.76
CA TYR A 113 -12.01 2.52 13.09
C TYR A 113 -11.80 1.19 13.82
N PHE A 114 -10.58 0.97 14.30
CA PHE A 114 -10.17 -0.27 14.95
C PHE A 114 -9.66 0.04 16.36
N TYR A 115 -9.85 -0.88 17.31
CA TYR A 115 -9.35 -0.76 18.67
C TYR A 115 -8.92 -2.11 19.21
N GLY A 116 -7.73 -2.19 19.81
CA GLY A 116 -7.21 -3.43 20.37
C GLY A 116 -5.72 -3.40 20.67
N GLN A 117 -5.11 -4.58 20.78
CA GLN A 117 -3.68 -4.74 21.11
C GLN A 117 -3.01 -5.65 20.09
N SER A 118 -1.90 -5.19 19.51
CA SER A 118 -1.07 -5.98 18.61
C SER A 118 -0.22 -7.00 19.38
N LYS A 119 0.01 -8.18 18.77
CA LYS A 119 0.91 -9.21 19.31
C LYS A 119 2.29 -9.07 18.70
N ILE A 120 3.31 -8.84 19.54
CA ILE A 120 4.68 -8.59 19.10
C ILE A 120 5.59 -9.73 19.58
N SER A 121 6.41 -10.27 18.69
CA SER A 121 7.38 -11.33 18.98
C SER A 121 8.35 -10.87 20.07
N ILE A 122 8.62 -11.76 21.02
CA ILE A 122 9.68 -11.56 22.01
C ILE A 122 11.05 -11.71 21.31
N PRO A 123 11.98 -10.75 21.43
CA PRO A 123 13.32 -10.88 20.88
C PRO A 123 14.06 -12.08 21.50
N LYS A 124 14.76 -12.87 20.67
CA LYS A 124 15.46 -14.10 21.10
C LYS A 124 16.48 -13.91 22.24
N ASN A 125 17.01 -12.70 22.40
CA ASN A 125 18.00 -12.36 23.43
C ASN A 125 17.41 -11.69 24.68
N SER A 126 16.08 -11.70 24.83
CA SER A 126 15.43 -11.04 25.97
C SER A 126 15.29 -12.02 27.15
N ASN A 127 15.56 -11.52 28.37
CA ASN A 127 15.38 -12.27 29.63
C ASN A 127 13.89 -12.32 30.07
N VAL A 128 12.96 -12.07 29.16
CA VAL A 128 11.53 -11.98 29.47
C VAL A 128 10.97 -13.40 29.62
N LYS A 129 10.71 -13.79 30.87
CA LYS A 129 10.00 -15.04 31.20
C LYS A 129 8.50 -14.86 30.96
N SER A 130 8.07 -15.02 29.71
CA SER A 130 6.64 -15.12 29.37
C SER A 130 6.26 -16.59 29.13
N HIS A 131 5.02 -16.96 29.46
CA HIS A 131 4.46 -18.26 29.03
C HIS A 131 4.14 -18.29 27.53
N ASP A 132 3.85 -17.12 26.96
CA ASP A 132 3.56 -16.93 25.55
C ASP A 132 4.78 -16.38 24.81
N ASP A 133 4.98 -16.78 23.55
CA ASP A 133 6.08 -16.31 22.68
C ASP A 133 5.93 -14.84 22.21
N PHE A 134 5.00 -14.09 22.80
CA PHE A 134 4.65 -12.73 22.38
C PHE A 134 4.36 -11.78 23.56
N LEU A 135 4.49 -10.48 23.29
CA LEU A 135 4.05 -9.38 24.13
C LEU A 135 2.81 -8.72 23.52
N LEU A 136 1.87 -8.32 24.37
CA LEU A 136 0.77 -7.44 23.97
C LEU A 136 1.25 -5.99 24.04
N TYR A 137 1.11 -5.26 22.95
CA TYR A 137 1.26 -3.81 22.95
C TYR A 137 0.12 -3.12 23.71
N TRP A 138 0.26 -1.82 23.98
CA TRP A 138 -0.78 -1.06 24.65
C TRP A 138 -2.08 -1.07 23.82
N PRO A 139 -3.25 -0.98 24.46
CA PRO A 139 -4.50 -0.78 23.73
C PRO A 139 -4.41 0.50 22.92
N ALA A 140 -4.65 0.41 21.62
CA ALA A 140 -4.55 1.52 20.70
C ALA A 140 -5.73 1.53 19.74
N GLU A 141 -6.10 2.74 19.31
CA GLU A 141 -7.05 3.00 18.24
C GLU A 141 -6.34 3.25 16.91
N LEU A 142 -7.02 2.94 15.82
CA LEU A 142 -6.56 3.23 14.47
C LEU A 142 -7.74 3.57 13.58
N TYR A 143 -7.79 4.82 13.13
CA TYR A 143 -8.64 5.28 12.04
C TYR A 143 -7.84 5.22 10.74
N THR A 144 -8.24 4.36 9.80
CA THR A 144 -7.43 4.08 8.60
C THR A 144 -8.24 3.55 7.43
N ALA A 145 -7.77 3.76 6.20
CA ALA A 145 -8.24 3.00 5.05
C ALA A 145 -7.73 1.55 5.11
N VAL A 146 -8.37 0.66 4.34
CA VAL A 146 -8.00 -0.76 4.28
C VAL A 146 -7.81 -1.21 2.83
N PRO A 147 -6.86 -2.11 2.51
CA PRO A 147 -6.59 -2.49 1.13
C PRO A 147 -7.79 -3.14 0.43
N SER A 148 -8.55 -3.95 1.18
CA SER A 148 -9.73 -4.66 0.68
C SER A 148 -10.66 -5.07 1.82
N ARG A 149 -11.88 -4.54 1.83
CA ARG A 149 -12.90 -4.84 2.86
C ARG A 149 -13.14 -6.34 3.12
N PRO A 150 -13.29 -7.23 2.11
CA PRO A 150 -13.57 -8.64 2.38
C PRO A 150 -12.34 -9.50 2.75
N PHE A 151 -11.12 -9.07 2.43
CA PHE A 151 -9.90 -9.89 2.57
C PHE A 151 -8.94 -9.32 3.60
N PHE A 152 -8.79 -8.00 3.61
CA PHE A 152 -7.84 -7.24 4.40
C PHE A 152 -8.54 -6.10 5.15
N PRO A 153 -9.56 -6.33 6.01
CA PRO A 153 -10.26 -5.28 6.74
C PRO A 153 -9.44 -4.79 7.95
N ARG A 154 -8.23 -4.29 7.71
CA ARG A 154 -7.29 -3.81 8.73
C ARG A 154 -6.23 -2.90 8.13
N GLY A 155 -5.50 -2.18 8.97
CA GLY A 155 -4.44 -1.28 8.55
C GLY A 155 -3.17 -2.02 8.10
N PHE A 156 -2.62 -1.62 6.95
CA PHE A 156 -1.31 -2.02 6.45
C PHE A 156 -0.47 -0.78 6.21
N LEU A 157 0.69 -0.70 6.85
CA LEU A 157 1.48 0.53 6.96
C LEU A 157 1.90 1.08 5.58
N TRP A 158 2.46 0.21 4.73
CA TRP A 158 2.94 0.67 3.44
C TRP A 158 1.82 0.91 2.42
N ASP A 159 0.70 0.17 2.49
CA ASP A 159 -0.48 0.42 1.66
C ASP A 159 -1.04 1.82 1.93
N GLU A 160 -1.03 2.26 3.19
CA GLU A 160 -1.68 3.50 3.61
C GLU A 160 -1.09 4.73 2.91
N GLY A 161 0.22 4.81 2.72
CA GLY A 161 0.82 5.91 1.96
C GLY A 161 0.24 6.06 0.55
N PHE A 162 -0.05 4.94 -0.13
CA PHE A 162 -0.71 4.95 -1.43
C PHE A 162 -2.20 5.31 -1.34
N HIS A 163 -2.88 4.88 -0.27
CA HIS A 163 -4.27 5.30 -0.02
C HIS A 163 -4.36 6.81 0.15
N GLN A 164 -3.45 7.38 0.94
CA GLN A 164 -3.47 8.79 1.29
C GLN A 164 -3.21 9.70 0.09
N LEU A 165 -2.42 9.27 -0.89
CA LEU A 165 -2.28 10.00 -2.17
C LEU A 165 -3.63 10.29 -2.83
N LEU A 166 -4.59 9.36 -2.74
CA LEU A 166 -5.93 9.59 -3.28
C LEU A 166 -6.83 10.34 -2.29
N ILE A 167 -6.81 9.95 -1.01
CA ILE A 167 -7.72 10.50 0.01
C ILE A 167 -7.52 11.99 0.20
N TRP A 168 -6.27 12.48 0.26
CA TRP A 168 -6.02 13.92 0.50
C TRP A 168 -6.57 14.81 -0.63
N ARG A 169 -6.59 14.31 -1.87
CA ARG A 169 -7.15 15.01 -3.04
C ARG A 169 -8.69 15.12 -2.97
N TRP A 170 -9.33 14.27 -2.18
CA TRP A 170 -10.76 14.35 -1.89
C TRP A 170 -11.05 15.13 -0.62
N ASP A 171 -10.33 14.85 0.47
CA ASP A 171 -10.52 15.49 1.75
C ASP A 171 -9.21 15.50 2.56
N LEU A 172 -8.64 16.70 2.73
CA LEU A 172 -7.40 16.90 3.46
C LEU A 172 -7.51 16.46 4.93
N HIS A 173 -8.63 16.73 5.59
CA HIS A 173 -8.79 16.50 7.02
C HIS A 173 -8.81 15.01 7.35
N ILE A 174 -9.53 14.23 6.54
CA ILE A 174 -9.53 12.76 6.65
C ILE A 174 -8.10 12.24 6.52
N SER A 175 -7.32 12.78 5.58
CA SER A 175 -5.95 12.34 5.38
C SER A 175 -5.04 12.65 6.57
N LEU A 176 -5.08 13.88 7.09
CA LEU A 176 -4.29 14.27 8.25
C LEU A 176 -4.66 13.46 9.50
N ASP A 177 -5.94 13.17 9.70
CA ASP A 177 -6.42 12.38 10.85
C ASP A 177 -5.93 10.93 10.78
N ILE A 178 -6.01 10.29 9.60
CA ILE A 178 -5.49 8.94 9.40
C ILE A 178 -3.97 8.90 9.62
N VAL A 179 -3.22 9.83 9.03
CA VAL A 179 -1.75 9.89 9.22
C VAL A 179 -1.42 10.09 10.71
N GLY A 180 -2.17 10.95 11.42
CA GLY A 180 -2.03 11.14 12.86
C GLY A 180 -2.19 9.83 13.65
N HIS A 181 -3.28 9.09 13.40
CA HIS A 181 -3.52 7.80 14.06
C HIS A 181 -2.41 6.78 13.79
N TRP A 182 -1.84 6.73 12.59
CA TRP A 182 -0.69 5.86 12.31
C TRP A 182 0.56 6.27 13.10
N LEU A 183 0.82 7.56 13.26
CA LEU A 183 1.95 8.06 14.04
C LEU A 183 1.78 7.85 15.54
N ASP A 184 0.54 7.78 16.04
CA ASP A 184 0.25 7.45 17.44
C ASP A 184 0.59 5.99 17.80
N LEU A 185 0.78 5.12 16.80
CA LEU A 185 1.21 3.72 16.98
C LEU A 185 2.73 3.56 17.11
N ILE A 186 3.51 4.65 16.99
CA ILE A 186 4.96 4.61 17.15
C ILE A 186 5.32 4.28 18.60
N ASN A 187 6.12 3.23 18.77
CA ASN A 187 6.64 2.84 20.08
C ASN A 187 7.84 3.71 20.52
N ILE A 188 8.36 3.44 21.72
CA ILE A 188 9.51 4.19 22.28
C ILE A 188 10.79 4.09 21.43
N ASP A 189 10.95 3.03 20.63
CA ASP A 189 12.09 2.82 19.74
C ASP A 189 11.90 3.53 18.38
N GLY A 190 10.72 4.08 18.09
CA GLY A 190 10.38 4.65 16.80
C GLY A 190 9.75 3.67 15.79
N TRP A 191 9.38 2.47 16.22
CA TRP A 191 8.83 1.42 15.33
C TRP A 191 7.30 1.41 15.28
N ILE A 192 6.75 1.03 14.11
CA ILE A 192 5.33 0.79 13.87
C ILE A 192 5.15 -0.62 13.31
N PRO A 193 4.26 -1.46 13.87
CA PRO A 193 3.92 -2.74 13.27
C PRO A 193 3.36 -2.58 11.84
N ARG A 194 3.88 -3.36 10.89
CA ARG A 194 3.49 -3.29 9.47
C ARG A 194 2.02 -3.61 9.21
N GLU A 195 1.43 -4.46 10.04
CA GLU A 195 0.05 -4.95 9.90
C GLU A 195 -0.66 -4.83 11.25
N GLN A 196 -1.73 -4.03 11.30
CA GLN A 196 -2.41 -3.65 12.53
C GLN A 196 -3.62 -4.54 12.78
N ILE A 197 -3.43 -5.59 13.58
CA ILE A 197 -4.45 -6.60 13.89
C ILE A 197 -5.07 -6.29 15.26
N LEU A 198 -5.98 -5.32 15.26
CA LEU A 198 -6.56 -4.75 16.48
C LEU A 198 -7.96 -5.30 16.74
N GLY A 199 -8.09 -6.12 17.79
CA GLY A 199 -9.36 -6.68 18.23
C GLY A 199 -9.73 -8.03 17.60
N ALA A 200 -10.78 -8.65 18.14
CA ALA A 200 -11.18 -10.02 17.79
C ALA A 200 -11.68 -10.16 16.34
N GLU A 201 -12.34 -9.13 15.81
CA GLU A 201 -12.84 -9.13 14.43
C GLU A 201 -11.69 -9.15 13.42
N ALA A 202 -10.69 -8.27 13.58
CA ALA A 202 -9.49 -8.26 12.75
C ALA A 202 -8.73 -9.59 12.85
N LEU A 203 -8.53 -10.11 14.07
CA LEU A 203 -7.84 -11.38 14.32
C LEU A 203 -8.52 -12.56 13.62
N SER A 204 -9.86 -12.57 13.53
CA SER A 204 -10.62 -13.65 12.88
C SER A 204 -10.36 -13.77 11.37
N LYS A 205 -9.73 -12.76 10.76
CA LYS A 205 -9.42 -12.69 9.32
C LYS A 205 -7.95 -12.94 9.00
N VAL A 206 -7.12 -13.28 9.98
CA VAL A 206 -5.67 -13.47 9.79
C VAL A 206 -5.26 -14.89 10.20
N PRO A 207 -4.61 -15.68 9.32
CA PRO A 207 -3.98 -16.94 9.70
C PRO A 207 -2.97 -16.72 10.84
N ALA A 208 -2.87 -17.69 11.75
CA ALA A 208 -2.11 -17.54 13.00
C ALA A 208 -0.63 -17.19 12.77
N GLU A 209 -0.03 -17.72 11.69
CA GLU A 209 1.35 -17.47 11.31
C GLU A 209 1.66 -16.01 10.93
N PHE A 210 0.67 -15.20 10.59
CA PHE A 210 0.84 -13.78 10.21
C PHE A 210 0.46 -12.80 11.33
N VAL A 211 -0.07 -13.30 12.45
CA VAL A 211 -0.52 -12.43 13.54
C VAL A 211 0.65 -11.78 14.26
N LEU A 212 1.72 -12.54 14.48
CA LEU A 212 2.87 -12.08 15.26
C LEU A 212 3.70 -11.07 14.46
N GLN A 213 3.86 -9.87 15.00
CA GLN A 213 4.67 -8.81 14.39
C GLN A 213 6.09 -8.81 14.99
N HIS A 214 7.10 -8.48 14.18
CA HIS A 214 8.50 -8.50 14.61
C HIS A 214 9.08 -7.08 14.59
N SER A 215 9.55 -6.60 15.75
CA SER A 215 10.07 -5.23 15.89
C SER A 215 11.39 -4.96 15.17
N SER A 216 12.08 -6.00 14.72
CA SER A 216 13.25 -5.87 13.82
C SER A 216 12.85 -5.54 12.38
N ASN A 217 11.60 -5.83 11.98
CA ASN A 217 11.17 -5.77 10.60
C ASN A 217 10.55 -4.39 10.30
N GLY A 218 11.08 -3.72 9.29
CA GLY A 218 10.49 -2.49 8.76
C GLY A 218 9.39 -2.76 7.72
N ASN A 219 8.84 -1.69 7.17
CA ASN A 219 7.99 -1.70 5.98
C ASN A 219 8.19 -0.39 5.19
N PRO A 220 8.06 -0.34 3.84
CA PRO A 220 8.30 0.89 3.10
C PRO A 220 7.59 2.09 3.73
N PRO A 221 8.32 3.19 4.02
CA PRO A 221 7.78 4.32 4.76
C PRO A 221 6.95 5.24 3.84
N THR A 222 5.95 4.66 3.18
CA THR A 222 5.14 5.29 2.11
C THR A 222 4.31 6.47 2.60
N LEU A 223 4.08 6.63 3.91
CA LEU A 223 3.46 7.85 4.45
C LEU A 223 4.26 9.11 4.07
N PHE A 224 5.58 9.01 3.87
CA PHE A 224 6.37 10.13 3.34
C PHE A 224 5.99 10.52 1.91
N LEU A 225 5.33 9.65 1.12
CA LEU A 225 4.80 10.02 -0.20
C LEU A 225 3.75 11.13 -0.08
N VAL A 226 2.77 10.97 0.84
CA VAL A 226 1.72 11.98 1.03
C VAL A 226 2.26 13.21 1.75
N LEU A 227 3.11 13.05 2.76
CA LEU A 227 3.71 14.19 3.48
C LEU A 227 4.52 15.08 2.53
N ARG A 228 5.29 14.46 1.63
CA ARG A 228 6.04 15.16 0.60
C ARG A 228 5.11 15.89 -0.39
N ASP A 229 4.05 15.22 -0.85
CA ASP A 229 3.05 15.80 -1.76
C ASP A 229 2.37 17.04 -1.14
N LEU A 230 2.03 16.99 0.15
CA LEU A 230 1.47 18.12 0.91
C LEU A 230 2.48 19.27 1.05
N VAL A 231 3.73 18.99 1.43
CA VAL A 231 4.77 20.03 1.54
C VAL A 231 5.04 20.71 0.19
N ASN A 232 5.12 19.93 -0.88
CA ASN A 232 5.29 20.45 -2.24
C ASN A 232 4.06 21.25 -2.70
N GLY A 233 2.86 20.81 -2.33
CA GLY A 233 1.63 21.56 -2.57
C GLY A 233 1.62 22.93 -1.91
N ILE A 234 2.12 23.06 -0.67
CA ILE A 234 2.28 24.36 0.00
C ILE A 234 3.29 25.23 -0.77
N LYS A 235 4.48 24.68 -1.09
CA LYS A 235 5.52 25.42 -1.84
C LYS A 235 5.02 25.93 -3.19
N LYS A 236 4.05 25.26 -3.79
CA LYS A 236 3.42 25.61 -5.08
C LYS A 236 2.09 26.36 -4.97
N ASN A 237 1.69 26.77 -3.76
CA ASN A 237 0.42 27.46 -3.50
C ASN A 237 -0.82 26.68 -4.01
N LYS A 238 -0.82 25.34 -3.87
CA LYS A 238 -1.97 24.48 -4.22
C LYS A 238 -3.10 24.54 -3.18
N PHE A 239 -2.80 25.02 -1.99
CA PHE A 239 -3.73 25.08 -0.86
C PHE A 239 -4.14 26.53 -0.57
N THR A 240 -5.32 26.70 0.03
CA THR A 240 -5.72 27.96 0.65
C THR A 240 -4.82 28.29 1.84
N ALA A 241 -4.88 29.54 2.32
CA ALA A 241 -4.13 29.95 3.52
C ALA A 241 -4.54 29.13 4.77
N SER A 242 -5.84 28.83 4.96
CA SER A 242 -6.31 28.02 6.09
C SER A 242 -5.74 26.61 6.04
N GLU A 243 -5.90 25.93 4.90
CA GLU A 243 -5.39 24.57 4.70
C GLU A 243 -3.86 24.51 4.88
N SER A 244 -3.14 25.50 4.35
CA SER A 244 -1.68 25.58 4.55
C SER A 244 -1.31 25.70 6.02
N SER A 245 -2.03 26.53 6.79
CA SER A 245 -1.82 26.66 8.23
C SER A 245 -2.15 25.37 9.00
N GLU A 246 -3.22 24.67 8.62
CA GLU A 246 -3.61 23.40 9.22
C GLU A 246 -2.55 22.30 8.95
N ILE A 247 -2.07 22.18 7.71
CA ILE A 247 -1.00 21.24 7.36
C ILE A 247 0.28 21.56 8.13
N ILE A 248 0.70 22.83 8.19
CA ILE A 248 1.89 23.23 8.94
C ILE A 248 1.73 22.92 10.42
N SER A 249 0.57 23.19 11.00
CA SER A 249 0.28 22.88 12.41
C SER A 249 0.33 21.38 12.69
N PHE A 250 -0.25 20.57 11.80
CA PHE A 250 -0.16 19.12 11.88
C PHE A 250 1.31 18.65 11.80
N LEU A 251 2.07 19.11 10.82
CA LEU A 251 3.48 18.73 10.65
C LEU A 251 4.33 19.12 11.86
N GLN A 252 4.08 20.29 12.47
CA GLN A 252 4.71 20.72 13.71
C GLN A 252 4.48 19.73 14.86
N GLN A 253 3.23 19.29 15.05
CA GLN A 253 2.86 18.34 16.10
C GLN A 253 3.39 16.93 15.82
N ALA A 254 3.32 16.50 14.56
CA ALA A 254 3.76 15.19 14.11
C ALA A 254 5.29 15.03 14.05
N PHE A 255 6.05 16.13 14.00
CA PHE A 255 7.48 16.08 13.69
C PHE A 255 8.30 15.18 14.62
N VAL A 256 8.04 15.20 15.92
CA VAL A 256 8.78 14.38 16.89
C VAL A 256 8.56 12.88 16.61
N ARG A 257 7.33 12.50 16.24
CA ARG A 257 6.99 11.13 15.88
C ARG A 257 7.59 10.73 14.53
N LEU A 258 7.49 11.59 13.53
CA LEU A 258 8.12 11.38 12.22
C LEU A 258 9.65 11.22 12.34
N GLU A 259 10.26 12.02 13.21
CA GLU A 259 11.68 11.88 13.51
C GLU A 259 12.01 10.54 14.15
N ALA A 260 11.27 10.12 15.18
CA ALA A 260 11.50 8.83 15.83
C ALA A 260 11.41 7.69 14.80
N TRP A 261 10.43 7.75 13.90
CA TRP A 261 10.27 6.76 12.84
C TRP A 261 11.41 6.76 11.82
N PHE A 262 11.83 7.93 11.35
CA PHE A 262 12.99 8.07 10.48
C PHE A 262 14.27 7.52 11.12
N GLN A 263 14.53 7.90 12.38
CA GLN A 263 15.71 7.44 13.11
C GLN A 263 15.69 5.93 13.37
N TRP A 264 14.52 5.34 13.62
CA TRP A 264 14.40 3.89 13.73
C TRP A 264 14.91 3.18 12.46
N PHE A 265 14.52 3.64 11.27
CA PHE A 265 15.08 3.10 10.02
C PHE A 265 16.58 3.36 9.91
N ASN A 266 16.99 4.61 10.17
CA ASN A 266 18.36 5.06 9.96
C ASN A 266 19.37 4.46 10.95
N THR A 267 18.89 3.78 11.98
CA THR A 267 19.71 3.07 12.97
C THR A 267 19.58 1.55 12.84
N THR A 268 18.37 1.02 12.62
CA THR A 268 18.13 -0.43 12.65
C THR A 268 18.31 -1.12 11.30
N GLN A 269 18.06 -0.42 10.19
CA GLN A 269 18.11 -1.00 8.84
C GLN A 269 19.39 -0.62 8.07
N LEU A 270 20.34 0.04 8.74
CA LEU A 270 21.62 0.45 8.15
C LEU A 270 22.46 -0.77 7.76
N GLY A 271 23.01 -0.77 6.54
CA GLY A 271 23.94 -1.80 6.07
C GLY A 271 25.39 -1.54 6.48
N LYS A 272 26.28 -2.46 6.12
CA LYS A 272 27.71 -2.39 6.48
C LYS A 272 28.47 -1.25 5.79
N ASP A 273 28.09 -0.94 4.55
CA ASP A 273 28.69 0.14 3.78
C ASP A 273 27.96 1.46 4.04
N VAL A 274 28.70 2.56 4.05
CA VAL A 274 28.12 3.91 4.21
C VAL A 274 27.06 4.17 3.13
N GLY A 275 25.87 4.59 3.54
CA GLY A 275 24.75 4.85 2.63
C GLY A 275 24.06 3.59 2.08
N SER A 276 24.40 2.39 2.59
CA SER A 276 23.67 1.15 2.32
C SER A 276 22.61 0.88 3.38
N TYR A 277 21.55 0.18 2.97
CA TYR A 277 20.50 -0.31 3.85
C TYR A 277 20.13 -1.74 3.45
N TYR A 278 19.61 -2.52 4.39
CA TYR A 278 19.06 -3.84 4.11
C TYR A 278 17.83 -4.14 4.96
N TRP A 279 17.02 -5.06 4.45
CA TRP A 279 15.75 -5.44 5.05
C TRP A 279 15.98 -6.61 5.99
N HIS A 280 15.61 -6.43 7.25
CA HIS A 280 15.58 -7.52 8.21
C HIS A 280 14.38 -8.47 7.99
N GLY A 281 14.46 -9.66 8.57
CA GLY A 281 13.36 -10.63 8.60
C GLY A 281 13.36 -11.67 7.48
N ARG A 282 14.41 -11.73 6.63
CA ARG A 282 14.61 -12.82 5.66
C ARG A 282 15.06 -14.10 6.36
N ASP A 283 14.51 -15.25 5.95
CA ASP A 283 14.89 -16.56 6.48
C ASP A 283 16.15 -17.11 5.78
N ASN A 284 17.29 -17.08 6.46
CA ASN A 284 18.55 -17.60 5.92
C ASN A 284 18.73 -19.11 6.09
N LEU A 285 17.84 -19.80 6.81
CA LEU A 285 17.90 -21.24 7.08
C LEU A 285 16.88 -22.04 6.27
N THR A 286 15.97 -21.38 5.55
CA THR A 286 14.91 -22.07 4.81
C THR A 286 15.46 -23.06 3.78
N ILE A 287 14.94 -24.28 3.83
CA ILE A 287 15.14 -25.33 2.84
C ILE A 287 13.90 -25.56 1.98
N ARG A 288 12.82 -24.80 2.21
CA ARG A 288 11.53 -24.99 1.52
C ARG A 288 11.27 -23.92 0.46
N GLU A 289 11.87 -22.74 0.63
CA GLU A 289 11.72 -21.63 -0.30
C GLU A 289 12.80 -21.67 -1.39
N LEU A 290 12.41 -21.51 -2.65
CA LEU A 290 13.35 -21.39 -3.77
C LEU A 290 14.29 -20.19 -3.57
N ASN A 291 13.73 -19.05 -3.16
CA ASN A 291 14.43 -17.84 -2.75
C ASN A 291 13.77 -17.31 -1.46
N PRO A 292 14.55 -17.00 -0.40
CA PRO A 292 13.97 -16.53 0.86
C PRO A 292 13.15 -15.25 0.70
N LYS A 293 11.92 -15.24 1.21
CA LYS A 293 11.02 -14.07 1.14
C LYS A 293 11.58 -12.84 1.87
N THR A 294 11.11 -11.66 1.47
CA THR A 294 11.42 -10.37 2.11
C THR A 294 10.13 -9.61 2.43
N LEU A 295 9.33 -10.16 3.35
CA LEU A 295 8.01 -9.61 3.72
C LEU A 295 8.07 -8.16 4.22
N SER A 296 9.17 -7.79 4.86
CA SER A 296 9.45 -6.41 5.31
C SER A 296 9.47 -5.42 4.15
N SER A 297 9.88 -5.81 2.95
CA SER A 297 9.92 -4.88 1.81
C SER A 297 8.55 -4.57 1.20
N GLY A 298 7.49 -5.34 1.51
CA GLY A 298 6.20 -5.28 0.80
C GLY A 298 6.19 -5.99 -0.56
N LEU A 299 7.36 -6.40 -1.06
CA LEU A 299 7.52 -7.21 -2.28
C LEU A 299 7.90 -8.66 -1.92
N ASP A 300 6.99 -9.36 -1.24
CA ASP A 300 7.21 -10.62 -0.51
C ASP A 300 8.15 -11.64 -1.18
N ASP A 301 7.86 -12.06 -2.40
CA ASP A 301 8.62 -13.07 -3.13
C ASP A 301 9.47 -12.48 -4.27
N TYR A 302 9.64 -11.15 -4.35
CA TYR A 302 10.57 -10.55 -5.31
C TYR A 302 11.97 -11.11 -5.05
N PRO A 303 12.63 -11.67 -6.08
CA PRO A 303 13.83 -12.44 -5.83
C PRO A 303 15.00 -11.52 -5.45
N ARG A 304 15.65 -11.85 -4.33
CA ARG A 304 16.86 -11.16 -3.82
C ARG A 304 18.03 -12.12 -3.72
N ALA A 305 19.09 -11.76 -3.01
CA ALA A 305 20.24 -12.64 -2.81
C ALA A 305 19.78 -14.02 -2.31
N SER A 306 20.33 -15.08 -2.91
CA SER A 306 19.85 -16.44 -2.67
C SER A 306 20.19 -16.97 -1.27
N HIS A 307 21.21 -16.39 -0.63
CA HIS A 307 21.67 -16.76 0.71
C HIS A 307 21.71 -15.48 1.54
N PRO A 308 20.63 -15.19 2.29
CA PRO A 308 20.51 -13.93 3.03
C PRO A 308 21.61 -13.78 4.08
N THR A 309 22.19 -12.59 4.15
CA THR A 309 23.29 -12.23 5.05
C THR A 309 23.23 -10.73 5.36
N GLU A 310 23.88 -10.31 6.42
CA GLU A 310 24.08 -8.88 6.73
C GLU A 310 24.96 -8.12 5.70
N ASP A 311 25.57 -8.82 4.74
CA ASP A 311 26.30 -8.20 3.61
C ASP A 311 25.37 -7.72 2.47
N GLU A 312 24.05 -7.92 2.61
CA GLU A 312 23.09 -7.48 1.61
C GLU A 312 22.97 -5.96 1.53
N ARG A 313 22.71 -5.44 0.33
CA ARG A 313 22.40 -4.03 0.09
C ARG A 313 21.15 -3.98 -0.77
N HIS A 314 20.05 -3.45 -0.22
CA HIS A 314 18.75 -3.41 -0.86
C HIS A 314 18.49 -2.03 -1.46
N LEU A 315 18.36 -2.00 -2.79
CA LEU A 315 18.24 -0.81 -3.60
C LEU A 315 16.96 -0.02 -3.30
N ASP A 316 15.85 -0.74 -3.19
CA ASP A 316 14.53 -0.17 -2.89
C ASP A 316 14.52 0.53 -1.53
N LEU A 317 15.08 -0.10 -0.49
CA LEU A 317 15.17 0.51 0.84
C LEU A 317 16.04 1.76 0.84
N ARG A 318 17.19 1.74 0.15
CA ARG A 318 18.02 2.95 -0.01
C ARG A 318 17.22 4.11 -0.63
N CYS A 319 16.42 3.81 -1.65
CA CYS A 319 15.58 4.81 -2.32
C CYS A 319 14.43 5.32 -1.42
N TRP A 320 13.84 4.43 -0.61
CA TRP A 320 12.87 4.84 0.41
C TRP A 320 13.47 5.76 1.48
N MET A 321 14.70 5.47 1.91
CA MET A 321 15.40 6.31 2.88
C MET A 321 15.80 7.67 2.32
N LEU A 322 16.11 7.76 1.02
CA LEU A 322 16.25 9.05 0.36
C LEU A 322 14.94 9.86 0.43
N LEU A 323 13.81 9.27 0.04
CA LEU A 323 12.51 9.94 0.11
C LEU A 323 12.20 10.43 1.53
N ALA A 324 12.44 9.59 2.54
CA ALA A 324 12.20 9.93 3.93
C ALA A 324 13.11 11.08 4.41
N ALA A 325 14.42 11.01 4.12
CA ALA A 325 15.38 12.04 4.49
C ALA A 325 15.06 13.38 3.84
N ASP A 326 14.75 13.39 2.54
CA ASP A 326 14.40 14.60 1.80
C ASP A 326 13.05 15.20 2.25
N CYS A 327 12.07 14.34 2.54
CA CYS A 327 10.80 14.78 3.11
C CYS A 327 11.00 15.42 4.49
N MET A 328 11.74 14.77 5.40
CA MET A 328 12.07 15.33 6.72
C MET A 328 12.83 16.65 6.60
N ASN A 329 13.79 16.74 5.67
CA ASN A 329 14.52 17.96 5.40
C ASN A 329 13.59 19.11 4.99
N SER A 330 12.65 18.85 4.08
CA SER A 330 11.69 19.85 3.59
C SER A 330 10.63 20.23 4.61
N VAL A 331 10.16 19.28 5.43
CA VAL A 331 9.27 19.57 6.56
C VAL A 331 10.00 20.47 7.56
N ALA A 332 11.26 20.20 7.87
CA ALA A 332 12.03 21.02 8.80
C ALA A 332 12.25 22.45 8.30
N GLU A 333 12.55 22.62 7.01
CA GLU A 333 12.65 23.95 6.37
C GLU A 333 11.33 24.72 6.43
N LEU A 334 10.20 24.02 6.20
CA LEU A 334 8.88 24.62 6.23
C LEU A 334 8.50 25.11 7.64
N ILE A 335 8.81 24.32 8.67
CA ILE A 335 8.42 24.61 10.06
C ILE A 335 9.33 25.67 10.69
N TRP A 336 10.65 25.51 10.59
CA TRP A 336 11.62 26.32 11.36
C TRP A 336 12.30 27.41 10.55
N LYS A 337 12.19 27.40 9.22
CA LYS A 337 12.84 28.38 8.32
C LYS A 337 14.33 28.54 8.68
N GLU A 338 14.71 29.71 9.20
CA GLU A 338 16.09 30.07 9.56
C GLU A 338 16.57 29.45 10.90
N ASN A 339 15.67 28.96 11.75
CA ASN A 339 15.99 28.36 13.06
C ASN A 339 16.02 26.81 13.00
N LYS A 340 16.37 26.25 11.85
CA LYS A 340 16.37 24.81 11.62
C LYS A 340 17.36 24.12 12.59
N PRO A 341 16.94 23.08 13.32
CA PRO A 341 17.86 22.34 14.17
C PRO A 341 18.94 21.68 13.32
N GLU A 342 20.17 21.64 13.83
CA GLU A 342 21.31 20.96 13.22
C GLU A 342 21.07 19.45 13.26
N LYS A 343 20.30 18.96 12.28
CA LYS A 343 19.92 17.56 12.13
C LYS A 343 20.39 17.03 10.78
N ASP A 344 20.77 15.76 10.77
CA ASP A 344 21.47 15.11 9.66
C ASP A 344 20.59 14.78 8.44
N TYR A 345 19.36 15.31 8.32
CA TYR A 345 18.49 15.00 7.17
C TYR A 345 19.06 15.47 5.85
N SER A 346 19.58 16.71 5.80
CA SER A 346 20.20 17.26 4.60
C SER A 346 21.42 16.44 4.20
N SER A 347 22.28 16.12 5.17
CA SER A 347 23.47 15.27 4.97
C SER A 347 23.11 13.88 4.46
N THR A 348 22.09 13.25 5.05
CA THR A 348 21.59 11.93 4.62
C THR A 348 20.97 12.01 3.23
N SER A 349 20.14 13.02 2.96
CA SER A 349 19.53 13.24 1.63
C SER A 349 20.60 13.44 0.55
N ASN A 350 21.62 14.27 0.81
CA ASN A 350 22.73 14.51 -0.10
C ASN A 350 23.54 13.22 -0.35
N LEU A 351 23.84 12.46 0.70
CA LEU A 351 24.54 11.17 0.58
C LEU A 351 23.75 10.17 -0.27
N LEU A 352 22.44 10.06 -0.06
CA LEU A 352 21.61 9.07 -0.73
C LEU A 352 21.17 9.50 -2.14
N SER A 353 21.14 10.80 -2.44
CA SER A 353 20.88 11.33 -3.78
C SER A 353 22.12 11.36 -4.67
N ASP A 354 23.32 11.16 -4.12
CA ASP A 354 24.55 11.11 -4.90
C ASP A 354 24.50 9.98 -5.95
N PHE A 355 24.48 10.40 -7.22
CA PHE A 355 24.26 9.52 -8.36
C PHE A 355 25.43 8.58 -8.60
N ASP A 356 26.66 9.04 -8.39
CA ASP A 356 27.87 8.25 -8.60
C ASP A 356 28.00 7.16 -7.54
N THR A 357 27.73 7.48 -6.27
CA THR A 357 27.70 6.51 -5.17
C THR A 357 26.61 5.46 -5.40
N LEU A 358 25.40 5.87 -5.82
CA LEU A 358 24.35 4.92 -6.20
C LEU A 358 24.83 3.96 -7.30
N ASN A 359 25.46 4.50 -8.34
CA ASN A 359 25.93 3.70 -9.48
C ASN A 359 27.03 2.72 -9.07
N GLN A 360 27.99 3.16 -8.24
CA GLN A 360 29.05 2.28 -7.72
C GLN A 360 28.51 1.09 -6.92
N MET A 361 27.40 1.27 -6.19
CA MET A 361 26.85 0.24 -5.32
C MET A 361 25.89 -0.71 -6.03
N HIS A 362 25.09 -0.19 -6.98
CA HIS A 362 23.91 -0.88 -7.46
C HIS A 362 23.78 -0.97 -8.98
N PHE A 363 24.59 -0.25 -9.77
CA PHE A 363 24.44 -0.22 -11.23
C PHE A 363 25.36 -1.26 -11.90
N ASP A 364 24.77 -2.10 -12.74
CA ASP A 364 25.52 -2.98 -13.62
C ASP A 364 25.70 -2.34 -15.00
N HIS A 365 26.94 -1.98 -15.33
CA HIS A 365 27.27 -1.36 -16.62
C HIS A 365 26.98 -2.26 -17.82
N ALA A 366 27.04 -3.59 -17.67
CA ALA A 366 26.83 -4.52 -18.77
C ALA A 366 25.36 -4.60 -19.20
N SER A 367 24.44 -4.72 -18.24
CA SER A 367 22.99 -4.75 -18.52
C SER A 367 22.34 -3.37 -18.58
N GLY A 368 22.96 -2.34 -17.99
CA GLY A 368 22.37 -1.00 -17.86
C GLY A 368 21.22 -0.95 -16.84
N ALA A 369 21.18 -1.88 -15.88
CA ALA A 369 20.14 -2.00 -14.87
C ALA A 369 20.70 -1.85 -13.45
N TYR A 370 19.82 -1.47 -12.52
CA TYR A 370 20.14 -1.45 -11.10
C TYR A 370 19.71 -2.73 -10.41
N PHE A 371 20.49 -3.17 -9.42
CA PHE A 371 20.28 -4.42 -8.70
C PHE A 371 20.55 -4.31 -7.21
N ASP A 372 19.93 -5.19 -6.44
CA ASP A 372 20.40 -5.52 -5.09
C ASP A 372 21.79 -6.15 -5.15
N PHE A 373 22.52 -6.14 -4.04
CA PHE A 373 23.78 -6.85 -3.86
C PHE A 373 23.69 -7.84 -2.70
N GLY A 374 24.34 -9.00 -2.82
CA GLY A 374 24.46 -9.93 -1.71
C GLY A 374 25.02 -11.30 -2.13
N ASN A 375 25.02 -12.25 -1.19
CA ASN A 375 25.56 -13.59 -1.40
C ASN A 375 24.60 -14.44 -2.27
N HIS A 376 24.93 -14.60 -3.56
CA HIS A 376 23.98 -15.05 -4.56
C HIS A 376 24.53 -16.13 -5.52
N THR A 377 23.66 -17.07 -5.89
CA THR A 377 23.82 -17.97 -7.02
C THR A 377 22.48 -18.17 -7.73
N GLU A 378 22.51 -18.20 -9.07
CA GLU A 378 21.36 -18.50 -9.91
C GLU A 378 21.06 -20.01 -9.96
N LYS A 379 21.99 -20.85 -9.49
CA LYS A 379 21.87 -22.31 -9.56
C LYS A 379 21.18 -22.89 -8.33
N VAL A 380 19.91 -22.50 -8.17
CA VAL A 380 19.01 -23.08 -7.17
C VAL A 380 17.78 -23.70 -7.83
N ARG A 381 17.27 -24.78 -7.26
CA ARG A 381 16.02 -25.41 -7.72
C ARG A 381 15.23 -26.02 -6.57
N LEU A 382 13.95 -26.26 -6.80
CA LEU A 382 13.14 -27.11 -5.93
C LEU A 382 13.15 -28.54 -6.49
N SER A 383 13.30 -29.52 -5.61
CA SER A 383 13.37 -30.95 -5.93
C SER A 383 12.55 -31.75 -4.92
N TRP A 384 11.86 -32.79 -5.38
CA TRP A 384 11.15 -33.70 -4.49
C TRP A 384 12.13 -34.64 -3.81
N LYS A 385 12.15 -34.67 -2.48
CA LYS A 385 12.88 -35.64 -1.68
C LYS A 385 11.94 -36.53 -0.91
N GLU A 386 12.27 -37.81 -0.87
CA GLU A 386 11.55 -38.84 -0.12
C GLU A 386 12.23 -39.04 1.23
N ASN A 387 11.46 -38.86 2.31
CA ASN A 387 11.90 -39.12 3.67
C ASN A 387 11.06 -40.26 4.26
N MET A 388 11.72 -41.26 4.82
CA MET A 388 11.05 -42.36 5.54
C MET A 388 10.64 -41.88 6.94
N ILE A 389 9.34 -41.91 7.23
CA ILE A 389 8.81 -41.63 8.57
C ILE A 389 8.36 -42.95 9.19
N GLY A 390 9.11 -43.41 10.20
CA GLY A 390 8.85 -44.69 10.87
C GLY A 390 9.05 -45.91 9.94
N ASN A 391 8.49 -47.05 10.35
CA ASN A 391 8.80 -48.33 9.72
C ASN A 391 8.04 -48.65 8.41
N ASN A 392 7.27 -47.75 7.78
CA ASN A 392 6.63 -48.02 6.47
C ASN A 392 5.96 -46.82 5.72
N TYR A 393 6.15 -45.56 6.11
CA TYR A 393 5.55 -44.42 5.39
C TYR A 393 6.59 -43.55 4.68
N VAL A 394 6.45 -43.37 3.36
CA VAL A 394 7.25 -42.44 2.58
C VAL A 394 6.54 -41.10 2.53
N ASN A 395 7.14 -40.06 3.11
CA ASN A 395 6.71 -38.68 2.93
C ASN A 395 7.53 -38.04 1.81
N ARG A 396 6.88 -37.28 0.92
CA ARG A 396 7.54 -36.51 -0.13
C ARG A 396 7.48 -35.04 0.25
N GLU A 397 8.65 -34.40 0.28
CA GLU A 397 8.75 -32.96 0.54
C GLU A 397 9.48 -32.27 -0.61
N LEU A 398 8.95 -31.13 -1.05
CA LEU A 398 9.61 -30.27 -2.02
C LEU A 398 10.65 -29.41 -1.29
N VAL A 399 11.93 -29.65 -1.57
CA VAL A 399 13.04 -28.97 -0.91
C VAL A 399 13.97 -28.28 -1.91
N ARG A 400 14.56 -27.20 -1.43
CA ARG A 400 15.55 -26.39 -2.13
C ARG A 400 16.89 -27.12 -2.22
N GLU A 401 17.44 -27.16 -3.42
CA GLU A 401 18.80 -27.61 -3.71
C GLU A 401 19.65 -26.45 -4.23
N VAL A 402 20.85 -26.31 -3.67
CA VAL A 402 21.87 -25.35 -4.08
C VAL A 402 22.92 -26.11 -4.90
N LEU A 403 23.05 -25.78 -6.18
CA LEU A 403 23.88 -26.53 -7.14
C LEU A 403 25.24 -25.88 -7.40
N GLU A 404 25.43 -24.64 -6.95
CA GLU A 404 26.67 -23.87 -7.07
C GLU A 404 26.87 -23.06 -5.79
N ARG A 405 28.12 -22.87 -5.37
CA ARG A 405 28.42 -22.05 -4.20
C ARG A 405 28.03 -20.59 -4.50
N PRO A 406 27.31 -19.90 -3.59
CA PRO A 406 26.98 -18.49 -3.77
C PRO A 406 28.21 -17.60 -3.57
N GLU A 407 28.20 -16.44 -4.22
CA GLU A 407 29.25 -15.42 -4.12
C GLU A 407 28.62 -14.03 -3.95
N LEU A 408 29.34 -13.10 -3.31
CA LEU A 408 28.91 -11.71 -3.19
C LEU A 408 28.93 -11.03 -4.56
N LYS A 409 27.76 -10.66 -5.08
CA LYS A 409 27.60 -10.00 -6.37
C LYS A 409 26.28 -9.24 -6.48
N LEU A 410 26.13 -8.46 -7.56
CA LEU A 410 24.83 -7.91 -7.96
C LEU A 410 23.87 -9.05 -8.32
N VAL A 411 22.64 -8.96 -7.82
CA VAL A 411 21.60 -9.97 -7.98
C VAL A 411 20.84 -9.70 -9.28
N PRO A 412 20.97 -10.54 -10.32
CA PRO A 412 20.61 -10.19 -11.70
C PRO A 412 19.10 -10.36 -11.98
N HIS A 413 18.27 -9.64 -11.25
CA HIS A 413 16.81 -9.73 -11.35
C HIS A 413 16.20 -8.36 -11.69
N VAL A 414 16.03 -8.13 -12.99
CA VAL A 414 15.36 -6.91 -13.49
C VAL A 414 13.86 -6.98 -13.17
N GLY A 415 13.35 -5.93 -12.55
CA GLY A 415 11.95 -5.83 -12.15
C GLY A 415 11.68 -4.50 -11.46
N TYR A 416 10.61 -4.41 -10.65
CA TYR A 416 10.28 -3.18 -9.95
C TYR A 416 11.41 -2.65 -9.06
N VAL A 417 12.15 -3.52 -8.36
CA VAL A 417 13.29 -3.10 -7.53
C VAL A 417 14.33 -2.35 -8.37
N SER A 418 14.66 -2.84 -9.57
CA SER A 418 15.59 -2.20 -10.49
C SER A 418 15.14 -0.81 -10.95
N LEU A 419 13.85 -0.52 -10.90
CA LEU A 419 13.28 0.76 -11.34
C LEU A 419 13.19 1.79 -10.21
N PHE A 420 13.59 1.46 -8.97
CA PHE A 420 13.50 2.40 -7.85
C PHE A 420 14.26 3.71 -8.09
N PRO A 421 15.51 3.73 -8.58
CA PRO A 421 16.19 4.98 -8.94
C PRO A 421 15.45 5.85 -9.96
N PHE A 422 14.76 5.21 -10.92
CA PHE A 422 13.91 5.91 -11.88
C PHE A 422 12.63 6.43 -11.21
N MET A 423 11.99 5.61 -10.37
CA MET A 423 10.81 5.99 -9.62
C MET A 423 11.12 7.16 -8.67
N THR A 424 12.24 7.17 -7.95
CA THR A 424 12.62 8.26 -7.06
C THR A 424 13.32 9.44 -7.75
N ARG A 425 13.39 9.43 -9.09
CA ARG A 425 13.92 10.53 -9.92
C ARG A 425 15.37 10.92 -9.60
N ILE A 426 16.17 9.98 -9.11
CA ILE A 426 17.60 10.20 -8.81
C ILE A 426 18.40 10.37 -10.11
N ILE A 427 17.95 9.76 -11.20
CA ILE A 427 18.67 9.74 -12.47
C ILE A 427 18.57 11.11 -13.16
N PRO A 428 19.69 11.80 -13.46
CA PRO A 428 19.65 13.07 -14.18
C PRO A 428 19.03 12.94 -15.58
N SER A 429 18.29 13.95 -16.03
CA SER A 429 17.57 13.95 -17.33
C SER A 429 18.49 13.81 -18.55
N GLU A 430 19.74 14.25 -18.42
CA GLU A 430 20.78 14.17 -19.47
C GLU A 430 21.54 12.83 -19.47
N SER A 431 21.39 12.01 -18.42
CA SER A 431 22.18 10.80 -18.25
C SER A 431 21.79 9.72 -19.25
N TRP A 432 22.77 9.11 -19.93
CA TRP A 432 22.54 7.93 -20.78
C TRP A 432 21.91 6.74 -20.02
N ILE A 433 22.06 6.70 -18.69
CA ILE A 433 21.41 5.68 -17.85
C ILE A 433 19.89 5.85 -17.87
N LEU A 434 19.37 7.09 -17.99
CA LEU A 434 17.94 7.32 -18.16
C LEU A 434 17.42 6.66 -19.44
N GLU A 435 18.18 6.77 -20.54
CA GLU A 435 17.83 6.09 -21.78
C GLU A 435 17.70 4.58 -21.59
N LYS A 436 18.65 3.97 -20.86
CA LYS A 436 18.62 2.54 -20.55
C LYS A 436 17.42 2.15 -19.69
N GLN A 437 17.04 2.97 -18.71
CA GLN A 437 15.83 2.70 -17.94
C GLN A 437 14.57 2.78 -18.82
N LEU A 438 14.48 3.77 -19.72
CA LEU A 438 13.37 3.89 -20.67
C LEU A 438 13.34 2.71 -21.65
N ASP A 439 14.49 2.20 -22.08
CA ASP A 439 14.59 0.99 -22.90
C ASP A 439 14.08 -0.24 -22.13
N LEU A 440 14.50 -0.42 -20.87
CA LEU A 440 14.05 -1.54 -20.04
C LEU A 440 12.54 -1.51 -19.81
N ILE A 441 11.99 -0.32 -19.51
CA ILE A 441 10.56 -0.10 -19.28
C ILE A 441 9.77 -0.44 -20.55
N SER A 442 10.15 0.13 -21.70
CA SER A 442 9.40 -0.02 -22.96
C SER A 442 9.61 -1.36 -23.68
N ASN A 443 10.51 -2.21 -23.19
CA ASN A 443 10.80 -3.48 -23.83
C ASN A 443 9.70 -4.54 -23.61
N ARG A 444 8.97 -4.85 -24.69
CA ARG A 444 7.88 -5.86 -24.76
C ARG A 444 8.31 -7.29 -24.45
N SER A 445 9.59 -7.60 -24.64
CA SER A 445 10.17 -8.90 -24.33
C SER A 445 10.59 -9.02 -22.87
N ILE A 446 10.67 -7.92 -22.11
CA ILE A 446 11.13 -7.88 -20.73
C ILE A 446 9.97 -7.52 -19.79
N LEU A 447 9.71 -6.23 -19.57
CA LEU A 447 8.73 -5.72 -18.60
C LEU A 447 7.39 -5.35 -19.22
N TRP A 448 7.38 -4.85 -20.45
CA TRP A 448 6.18 -4.24 -21.03
C TRP A 448 5.08 -5.26 -21.39
N THR A 449 3.83 -4.87 -21.14
CA THR A 449 2.61 -5.59 -21.53
C THR A 449 1.55 -4.60 -22.00
N ASN A 450 0.50 -5.09 -22.66
CA ASN A 450 -0.66 -4.27 -23.03
C ASN A 450 -1.59 -3.93 -21.85
N TYR A 451 -1.20 -4.29 -20.62
CA TYR A 451 -2.00 -4.20 -19.41
C TYR A 451 -1.27 -3.47 -18.27
N GLY A 452 -0.04 -2.99 -18.51
CA GLY A 452 0.88 -2.44 -17.50
C GLY A 452 2.25 -3.13 -17.51
N LEU A 453 3.14 -2.71 -16.61
CA LEU A 453 4.49 -3.29 -16.46
C LEU A 453 4.48 -4.49 -15.52
N ARG A 454 5.24 -5.53 -15.86
CA ARG A 454 5.45 -6.71 -15.00
C ARG A 454 6.26 -6.35 -13.76
N SER A 455 5.94 -7.00 -12.64
CA SER A 455 6.77 -6.94 -11.42
C SER A 455 8.19 -7.50 -11.62
N LEU A 456 8.35 -8.50 -12.48
CA LEU A 456 9.63 -9.13 -12.77
C LEU A 456 9.77 -9.41 -14.27
N ALA A 457 10.96 -9.17 -14.81
CA ALA A 457 11.29 -9.39 -16.20
C ALA A 457 11.15 -10.86 -16.61
N LYS A 458 10.67 -11.11 -17.83
CA LYS A 458 10.63 -12.46 -18.44
C LYS A 458 11.99 -13.13 -18.54
N THR A 459 13.07 -12.35 -18.58
CA THR A 459 14.45 -12.83 -18.65
C THR A 459 14.99 -13.31 -17.30
N SER A 460 14.31 -13.00 -16.18
CA SER A 460 14.70 -13.47 -14.87
C SER A 460 14.52 -14.99 -14.77
N SER A 461 15.50 -15.67 -14.17
CA SER A 461 15.41 -17.10 -13.83
C SER A 461 14.29 -17.40 -12.84
N MET A 462 13.73 -16.40 -12.17
CA MET A 462 12.65 -16.51 -11.18
C MET A 462 11.27 -16.11 -11.73
N TYR A 463 11.19 -15.69 -13.00
CA TYR A 463 9.93 -15.28 -13.62
C TYR A 463 8.86 -16.37 -13.56
N MET A 464 7.73 -16.06 -12.95
CA MET A 464 6.58 -16.95 -12.72
C MET A 464 6.89 -18.27 -12.01
N LYS A 465 8.05 -18.38 -11.34
CA LYS A 465 8.38 -19.55 -10.51
C LYS A 465 7.68 -19.45 -9.15
N ARG A 466 7.05 -20.56 -8.75
CA ARG A 466 6.57 -20.75 -7.38
C ARG A 466 7.73 -20.68 -6.39
N ASN A 467 7.48 -20.16 -5.19
CA ASN A 467 8.51 -20.11 -4.16
C ASN A 467 8.57 -21.39 -3.33
N THR A 468 7.42 -22.03 -3.13
CA THR A 468 7.28 -23.32 -2.45
C THR A 468 6.29 -24.18 -3.24
N GLU A 469 5.87 -25.32 -2.69
CA GLU A 469 4.76 -26.10 -3.28
C GLU A 469 3.47 -25.28 -3.36
N HIS A 470 3.19 -24.47 -2.34
CA HIS A 470 1.92 -23.76 -2.16
C HIS A 470 1.99 -22.26 -2.46
N ASP A 471 3.19 -21.67 -2.46
CA ASP A 471 3.38 -20.25 -2.78
C ASP A 471 3.48 -20.03 -4.29
N ALA A 472 2.35 -19.63 -4.89
CA ALA A 472 2.30 -19.14 -6.26
C ALA A 472 3.12 -17.84 -6.44
N PRO A 473 3.60 -17.55 -7.66
CA PRO A 473 4.32 -16.30 -7.92
C PRO A 473 3.44 -15.06 -7.66
N TYR A 474 3.98 -14.09 -6.93
CA TYR A 474 3.24 -12.89 -6.52
C TYR A 474 3.84 -11.62 -7.13
N TRP A 475 5.06 -11.26 -6.75
CA TRP A 475 5.91 -10.19 -7.30
C TRP A 475 6.89 -10.71 -8.36
N ARG A 476 6.54 -11.81 -9.03
CA ARG A 476 7.37 -12.52 -10.02
C ARG A 476 6.83 -12.49 -11.45
N GLY A 477 6.08 -11.45 -11.80
CA GLY A 477 5.51 -11.29 -13.13
C GLY A 477 4.19 -10.51 -13.19
N PRO A 478 3.22 -10.72 -12.26
CA PRO A 478 1.99 -9.95 -12.23
C PRO A 478 2.19 -8.43 -12.17
N ILE A 479 1.15 -7.69 -12.55
CA ILE A 479 1.13 -6.24 -12.70
C ILE A 479 0.45 -5.61 -11.48
N TRP A 480 1.06 -4.58 -10.90
CA TRP A 480 0.65 -3.98 -9.63
C TRP A 480 0.53 -2.47 -9.79
N MET A 481 -0.58 -1.89 -9.31
CA MET A 481 -0.92 -0.50 -9.61
C MET A 481 -0.02 0.52 -8.89
N ASN A 482 0.33 0.28 -7.61
CA ASN A 482 1.23 1.15 -6.85
C ASN A 482 2.56 1.42 -7.56
N MET A 483 3.24 0.37 -8.04
CA MET A 483 4.53 0.51 -8.73
C MET A 483 4.35 1.14 -10.11
N ASN A 484 3.31 0.74 -10.86
CA ASN A 484 3.01 1.36 -12.15
C ASN A 484 2.65 2.85 -12.02
N TYR A 485 1.97 3.26 -10.95
CA TYR A 485 1.70 4.66 -10.64
C TYR A 485 3.00 5.44 -10.40
N MET A 486 3.94 4.91 -9.61
CA MET A 486 5.23 5.56 -9.39
C MET A 486 6.05 5.66 -10.68
N ILE A 487 6.03 4.63 -11.53
CA ILE A 487 6.70 4.64 -12.83
C ILE A 487 6.06 5.69 -13.77
N LEU A 488 4.73 5.76 -13.85
CA LEU A 488 4.02 6.79 -14.62
C LEU A 488 4.32 8.20 -14.11
N SER A 489 4.36 8.39 -12.79
CA SER A 489 4.72 9.65 -12.15
C SER A 489 6.09 10.14 -12.62
N SER A 490 7.09 9.26 -12.65
CA SER A 490 8.43 9.61 -13.15
C SER A 490 8.51 9.75 -14.67
N LEU A 491 7.82 8.92 -15.45
CA LEU A 491 7.74 9.09 -16.90
C LEU A 491 7.13 10.46 -17.25
N ARG A 492 6.08 10.88 -16.53
CA ARG A 492 5.49 12.21 -16.70
C ARG A 492 6.49 13.31 -16.37
N HIS A 493 7.21 13.19 -15.25
CA HIS A 493 8.25 14.14 -14.88
C HIS A 493 9.31 14.28 -16.00
N TYR A 494 9.93 13.18 -16.42
CA TYR A 494 10.95 13.21 -17.48
C TYR A 494 10.41 13.63 -18.86
N SER A 495 9.10 13.52 -19.10
CA SER A 495 8.46 14.04 -20.33
C SER A 495 8.32 15.57 -20.35
N LEU A 496 8.46 16.21 -19.19
CA LEU A 496 8.38 17.66 -18.99
C LEU A 496 9.74 18.30 -18.76
N GLU A 497 10.68 17.58 -18.14
CA GLU A 497 12.06 18.03 -17.95
C GLU A 497 12.79 18.23 -19.28
N ASN A 498 13.74 19.18 -19.29
CA ASN A 498 14.64 19.34 -20.41
C ASN A 498 15.65 18.18 -20.43
N GLY A 499 15.82 17.58 -21.61
CA GLY A 499 16.82 16.54 -21.84
C GLY A 499 16.56 15.75 -23.13
N PRO A 500 17.56 15.00 -23.61
CA PRO A 500 17.53 14.29 -24.89
C PRO A 500 16.46 13.18 -24.95
N TYR A 501 16.02 12.70 -23.79
CA TYR A 501 15.07 11.58 -23.70
C TYR A 501 13.63 12.00 -23.41
N ARG A 502 13.34 13.31 -23.41
CA ARG A 502 12.03 13.87 -23.08
C ARG A 502 10.89 13.29 -23.94
N ASP A 503 11.07 13.26 -25.26
CA ASP A 503 10.05 12.74 -26.19
C ASP A 503 9.84 11.24 -26.03
N LYS A 504 10.92 10.49 -25.76
CA LYS A 504 10.88 9.04 -25.48
C LYS A 504 10.10 8.76 -24.20
N ALA A 505 10.36 9.51 -23.12
CA ALA A 505 9.62 9.40 -21.87
C ALA A 505 8.12 9.72 -22.08
N ARG A 506 7.79 10.73 -22.89
CA ARG A 506 6.40 11.09 -23.23
C ARG A 506 5.67 9.97 -23.96
N ALA A 507 6.28 9.40 -25.00
CA ALA A 507 5.66 8.32 -25.77
C ALA A 507 5.39 7.07 -24.89
N ILE A 508 6.34 6.73 -24.02
CA ILE A 508 6.20 5.61 -23.08
C ILE A 508 5.12 5.91 -22.04
N TYR A 509 5.07 7.13 -21.50
CA TYR A 509 4.05 7.60 -20.57
C TYR A 509 2.64 7.42 -21.14
N GLU A 510 2.40 7.95 -22.34
CA GLU A 510 1.08 7.93 -23.00
C GLU A 510 0.60 6.49 -23.22
N GLU A 511 1.46 5.63 -23.78
CA GLU A 511 1.06 4.23 -24.04
C GLU A 511 0.85 3.44 -22.74
N LEU A 512 1.70 3.62 -21.72
CA LEU A 512 1.57 2.88 -20.46
C LEU A 512 0.31 3.29 -19.72
N ARG A 513 0.02 4.60 -19.68
CA ARG A 513 -1.17 5.17 -19.05
C ARG A 513 -2.44 4.57 -19.66
N ASP A 514 -2.53 4.57 -20.98
CA ASP A 514 -3.69 4.05 -21.69
C ASP A 514 -3.86 2.54 -21.49
N ASN A 515 -2.76 1.78 -21.47
CA ASN A 515 -2.78 0.33 -21.18
C ASN A 515 -3.35 0.02 -19.79
N LEU A 516 -2.93 0.78 -18.77
CA LEU A 516 -3.39 0.60 -17.39
C LEU A 516 -4.86 0.97 -17.23
N ILE A 517 -5.26 2.17 -17.71
CA ILE A 517 -6.66 2.64 -17.62
C ILE A 517 -7.59 1.64 -18.30
N ARG A 518 -7.29 1.28 -19.57
CA ARG A 518 -8.10 0.36 -20.35
C ARG A 518 -8.25 -0.99 -19.66
N ASN A 519 -7.15 -1.55 -19.14
CA ASN A 519 -7.19 -2.87 -18.51
C ASN A 519 -8.02 -2.86 -17.22
N VAL A 520 -7.84 -1.86 -16.36
CA VAL A 520 -8.60 -1.75 -15.10
C VAL A 520 -10.09 -1.52 -15.38
N VAL A 521 -10.42 -0.59 -16.28
CA VAL A 521 -11.81 -0.29 -16.66
C VAL A 521 -12.49 -1.53 -17.24
N GLN A 522 -11.81 -2.25 -18.14
CA GLN A 522 -12.33 -3.48 -18.71
C GLN A 522 -12.60 -4.54 -17.64
N ASN A 523 -11.68 -4.76 -16.70
CA ASN A 523 -11.89 -5.71 -15.60
C ASN A 523 -13.06 -5.29 -14.71
N TYR A 524 -13.18 -4.00 -14.37
CA TYR A 524 -14.28 -3.50 -13.55
C TYR A 524 -15.63 -3.78 -14.22
N HIS A 525 -15.80 -3.49 -15.50
CA HIS A 525 -17.06 -3.78 -16.20
C HIS A 525 -17.34 -5.27 -16.37
N GLN A 526 -16.31 -6.10 -16.51
CA GLN A 526 -16.48 -7.55 -16.66
C GLN A 526 -16.78 -8.25 -15.34
N THR A 527 -16.22 -7.78 -14.21
CA THR A 527 -16.28 -8.51 -12.94
C THR A 527 -16.96 -7.74 -11.81
N GLY A 528 -17.20 -6.43 -11.97
CA GLY A 528 -17.73 -5.54 -10.94
C GLY A 528 -16.71 -5.12 -9.87
N PHE A 529 -15.40 -5.36 -10.08
CA PHE A 529 -14.39 -5.18 -9.03
C PHE A 529 -13.09 -4.55 -9.54
N LEU A 530 -12.44 -3.81 -8.65
CA LEU A 530 -11.01 -3.54 -8.71
C LEU A 530 -10.26 -4.68 -8.00
N TRP A 531 -9.11 -5.04 -8.57
CA TRP A 531 -8.31 -6.20 -8.14
C TRP A 531 -6.94 -5.75 -7.63
N GLU A 532 -6.36 -6.57 -6.75
CA GLU A 532 -5.05 -6.36 -6.14
C GLU A 532 -3.93 -6.27 -7.18
N GLN A 533 -3.95 -7.19 -8.14
CA GLN A 533 -2.98 -7.32 -9.21
C GLN A 533 -3.64 -7.83 -10.50
N TYR A 534 -2.93 -7.72 -11.62
CA TYR A 534 -3.40 -8.14 -12.95
C TYR A 534 -2.45 -9.12 -13.61
N ASP A 535 -3.00 -10.11 -14.31
CA ASP A 535 -2.26 -11.10 -15.06
C ASP A 535 -1.48 -10.47 -16.24
N GLN A 536 -0.22 -10.83 -16.37
CA GLN A 536 0.71 -10.29 -17.35
C GLN A 536 0.56 -10.84 -18.77
N LYS A 537 -0.34 -11.81 -18.99
CA LYS A 537 -0.63 -12.40 -20.31
C LYS A 537 -2.00 -11.98 -20.84
N GLN A 538 -3.01 -11.93 -19.99
CA GLN A 538 -4.41 -11.66 -20.37
C GLN A 538 -4.99 -10.40 -19.74
N GLY A 539 -4.27 -9.74 -18.83
CA GLY A 539 -4.76 -8.55 -18.13
C GLY A 539 -5.84 -8.82 -17.07
N LYS A 540 -6.23 -10.09 -16.85
CA LYS A 540 -7.30 -10.45 -15.91
C LYS A 540 -6.91 -10.14 -14.46
N GLY A 541 -7.84 -9.57 -13.71
CA GLY A 541 -7.72 -9.36 -12.28
C GLY A 541 -7.43 -10.65 -11.51
N LYS A 542 -6.52 -10.57 -10.53
CA LYS A 542 -6.04 -11.68 -9.70
C LYS A 542 -5.84 -11.21 -8.26
N GLY A 543 -5.76 -12.17 -7.33
CA GLY A 543 -5.59 -11.89 -5.90
C GLY A 543 -6.89 -11.44 -5.24
N ALA A 544 -6.78 -10.58 -4.24
CA ALA A 544 -7.94 -9.98 -3.58
C ALA A 544 -8.75 -9.10 -4.56
N ARG A 545 -10.08 -9.06 -4.34
CA ARG A 545 -11.05 -8.24 -5.08
C ARG A 545 -11.76 -7.28 -4.14
N VAL A 546 -12.44 -6.27 -4.71
CA VAL A 546 -12.80 -5.07 -3.93
C VAL A 546 -11.53 -4.45 -3.35
N PHE A 547 -10.43 -4.57 -4.11
CA PHE A 547 -9.14 -4.05 -3.73
C PHE A 547 -9.11 -2.58 -4.14
N THR A 548 -9.78 -1.77 -3.33
CA THR A 548 -9.80 -0.31 -3.48
C THR A 548 -8.75 0.35 -2.61
N GLY A 549 -7.69 -0.39 -2.26
CA GLY A 549 -6.41 0.13 -1.81
C GLY A 549 -5.63 0.80 -2.95
N TRP A 550 -4.37 0.42 -3.18
CA TRP A 550 -3.54 1.08 -4.21
C TRP A 550 -4.11 1.01 -5.63
N THR A 551 -5.02 0.08 -5.96
CA THR A 551 -5.61 0.02 -7.32
C THR A 551 -6.49 1.22 -7.60
N SER A 552 -7.00 1.89 -6.56
CA SER A 552 -7.72 3.16 -6.68
C SER A 552 -6.84 4.30 -7.22
N LEU A 553 -5.51 4.17 -7.21
CA LEU A 553 -4.60 5.10 -7.88
C LEU A 553 -4.86 5.20 -9.39
N VAL A 554 -5.60 4.26 -10.00
CA VAL A 554 -6.09 4.41 -11.38
C VAL A 554 -6.81 5.75 -11.59
N LEU A 555 -7.53 6.26 -10.57
CA LEU A 555 -8.18 7.57 -10.64
C LEU A 555 -7.17 8.72 -10.73
N LEU A 556 -6.04 8.62 -10.03
CA LEU A 556 -4.98 9.62 -10.14
C LEU A 556 -4.27 9.55 -11.50
N ILE A 557 -4.10 8.34 -12.05
CA ILE A 557 -3.59 8.13 -13.40
C ILE A 557 -4.55 8.75 -14.44
N MET A 558 -5.85 8.52 -14.29
CA MET A 558 -6.90 9.14 -15.13
C MET A 558 -6.83 10.67 -15.07
N ALA A 559 -6.69 11.24 -13.88
CA ALA A 559 -6.60 12.69 -13.68
C ALA A 559 -5.25 13.29 -14.11
N GLU A 560 -4.23 12.45 -14.33
CA GLU A 560 -2.82 12.83 -14.47
C GLU A 560 -2.29 13.59 -13.25
N ALA A 561 -2.84 13.28 -12.07
CA ALA A 561 -2.56 13.94 -10.81
C ALA A 561 -1.49 13.16 -10.03
N TYR A 562 -0.23 13.25 -10.47
CA TYR A 562 0.89 12.55 -9.85
C TYR A 562 1.46 13.29 -8.64
N ASN A 563 2.08 12.54 -7.72
CA ASN A 563 2.87 13.09 -6.65
C ASN A 563 4.18 13.68 -7.20
N GLU A 564 4.62 14.78 -6.62
CA GLU A 564 5.94 15.33 -6.91
C GLU A 564 6.92 14.80 -5.88
N MET A 565 7.94 14.05 -6.35
CA MET A 565 9.06 13.59 -5.53
C MET A 565 10.11 14.68 -5.46
#